data_AF-A0A6A5RLQ3-F1
#
_entry.id   AF-A0A6A5RLQ3-F1
#
_cell.length_a   1.000
_cell.length_b   1.000
_cell.length_c   1.000
_cell.angle_alpha   90.00
_cell.angle_beta   90.00
_cell.angle_gamma   90.00
#
_symmetry.space_group_name_H-M   'P 1'
#
loop_
_entity.id
_entity.type
_entity.pdbx_description
1 polymer ?
#
loop_
_entity_poly.entity_id
_entity_poly.type
_entity_poly.pdbx_seq_one_letter_code
_entity_poly.pdbx_strand_id
1 'polypeptide(L)'
;MFLSVYTYGEPPLELTFNPCNANIWRACPLQAEVPIEAAGFILVSPLDVAGIPDLTLTVPDFEGEIILGIFSNSTQTETGCFAAQITNGNTFDHQLEVGSTLAAFTTLALLSSLDTVAYFDTIPSTRTHYAHCCSLLVVFAVWHHVYYSGALAVDRPTALIAFWNNYAWTGGMINVRWMQHAADKFFGSSKASDSTIANLASTYNIDMIYKRRASRSATSVEGIVKQGTANLVTRGSDNIIEKEGIGDTGLAFSFRGRFINLGLPLPGDHFGFSGLLAKQNIPAVNAFLTALLFLFITVASILLAITTFSLVLLVMNRRKLARDDRLLKIVVLASILVGTVTSYLSMTRNQDTIRPKQWNTMCNRCLQHTEFKSHEISYPRRSCEIF
;
A
#
# COMPACT_ATOMS: atom_id res chain seq x y z
N MET A 1 7.17 32.30 -3.63
CA MET A 1 7.10 30.84 -3.77
C MET A 1 8.46 30.28 -3.45
N PHE A 2 8.48 29.11 -2.84
CA PHE A 2 9.69 28.38 -2.48
C PHE A 2 9.60 27.01 -3.13
N LEU A 3 10.62 26.65 -3.91
CA LEU A 3 10.76 25.34 -4.52
C LEU A 3 11.99 24.68 -3.93
N SER A 4 11.80 23.55 -3.29
CA SER A 4 12.89 22.67 -2.85
C SER A 4 12.80 21.35 -3.58
N VAL A 5 13.95 20.90 -4.06
CA VAL A 5 14.11 19.56 -4.62
C VAL A 5 15.00 18.80 -3.64
N TYR A 6 14.48 17.73 -3.08
CA TYR A 6 15.18 16.81 -2.19
C TYR A 6 15.57 15.55 -2.94
N THR A 7 16.76 15.04 -2.62
CA THR A 7 17.25 13.73 -3.05
C THR A 7 17.84 13.02 -1.85
N TYR A 8 17.33 11.84 -1.51
CA TYR A 8 17.75 11.08 -0.32
C TYR A 8 17.75 11.90 0.99
N GLY A 9 16.83 12.87 1.09
CA GLY A 9 16.69 13.74 2.26
C GLY A 9 17.62 14.94 2.33
N GLU A 10 18.53 15.11 1.39
CA GLU A 10 19.33 16.34 1.25
C GLU A 10 18.71 17.23 0.15
N PRO A 11 18.62 18.57 0.34
CA PRO A 11 18.14 19.48 -0.69
C PRO A 11 19.30 19.97 -1.58
N PRO A 12 19.57 19.34 -2.74
CA PRO A 12 20.58 19.84 -3.68
C PRO A 12 20.21 21.20 -4.31
N LEU A 13 18.91 21.52 -4.40
CA LEU A 13 18.43 22.72 -5.07
C LEU A 13 17.28 23.37 -4.28
N GLU A 14 17.52 24.61 -3.84
CA GLU A 14 16.51 25.48 -3.24
C GLU A 14 16.39 26.76 -4.05
N LEU A 15 15.19 27.01 -4.57
CA LEU A 15 14.89 28.17 -5.40
C LEU A 15 13.75 28.96 -4.78
N THR A 16 14.04 30.19 -4.38
CA THR A 16 13.02 31.17 -4.02
C THR A 16 12.73 32.05 -5.22
N PHE A 17 11.46 32.17 -5.60
CA PHE A 17 11.07 33.07 -6.67
C PHE A 17 9.74 33.78 -6.39
N ASN A 18 9.64 35.01 -6.90
CA ASN A 18 8.42 35.78 -6.83
C ASN A 18 7.55 35.48 -8.07
N PRO A 19 6.35 34.88 -7.91
CA PRO A 19 5.49 34.56 -9.04
C PRO A 19 5.02 35.80 -9.81
N CYS A 20 4.97 36.97 -9.16
CA CYS A 20 4.62 38.22 -9.82
C CYS A 20 5.69 38.68 -10.80
N ASN A 21 6.97 38.43 -10.49
CA ASN A 21 8.09 38.79 -11.34
C ASN A 21 8.31 37.75 -12.47
N ALA A 22 7.87 36.51 -12.24
CA ALA A 22 7.94 35.41 -13.21
C ALA A 22 6.79 35.43 -14.25
N ASN A 23 6.07 36.55 -14.37
CA ASN A 23 4.93 36.74 -15.28
C ASN A 23 3.78 35.71 -15.09
N ILE A 24 3.61 35.20 -13.87
CA ILE A 24 2.47 34.35 -13.51
C ILE A 24 1.30 35.26 -13.13
N TRP A 25 0.66 35.82 -14.15
CA TRP A 25 -0.37 36.86 -14.04
C TRP A 25 -1.55 36.51 -13.11
N ARG A 26 -1.94 35.22 -13.02
CA ARG A 26 -3.03 34.77 -12.11
C ARG A 26 -2.61 34.64 -10.65
N ALA A 27 -1.32 34.72 -10.32
CA ALA A 27 -0.85 34.65 -8.95
C ALA A 27 -0.86 36.01 -8.24
N CYS A 28 -0.91 37.13 -8.98
CA CYS A 28 -0.74 38.48 -8.43
C CYS A 28 -1.65 39.52 -9.13
N PRO A 29 -2.76 39.97 -8.52
CA PRO A 29 -3.31 39.56 -7.22
C PRO A 29 -4.04 38.21 -7.29
N LEU A 30 -3.87 37.39 -6.25
CA LEU A 30 -4.57 36.13 -6.13
C LEU A 30 -6.07 36.38 -5.94
N GLN A 31 -6.90 35.91 -6.87
CA GLN A 31 -8.36 35.98 -6.78
C GLN A 31 -8.93 34.63 -6.38
N ALA A 32 -9.89 34.63 -5.45
CA ALA A 32 -10.63 33.42 -5.09
C ALA A 32 -11.34 32.86 -6.33
N GLU A 33 -11.42 31.52 -6.42
CA GLU A 33 -12.11 30.77 -7.48
C GLU A 33 -11.49 30.79 -8.89
N VAL A 34 -10.49 31.63 -9.15
CA VAL A 34 -9.78 31.70 -10.42
C VAL A 34 -8.56 30.75 -10.38
N PRO A 35 -8.49 29.72 -11.24
CA PRO A 35 -7.37 28.78 -11.22
C PRO A 35 -6.10 29.42 -11.77
N ILE A 36 -4.99 29.32 -11.03
CA ILE A 36 -3.67 29.73 -11.51
C ILE A 36 -3.20 28.72 -12.57
N GLU A 37 -2.79 29.23 -13.72
CA GLU A 37 -2.20 28.44 -14.80
C GLU A 37 -0.83 29.00 -15.10
N ALA A 38 0.20 28.19 -14.85
CA ALA A 38 1.59 28.54 -15.06
C ALA A 38 2.32 27.33 -15.63
N ALA A 39 3.18 27.57 -16.60
CA ALA A 39 4.14 26.61 -17.11
C ALA A 39 5.51 27.29 -17.11
N GLY A 40 6.53 26.56 -16.70
CA GLY A 40 7.89 27.08 -16.60
C GLY A 40 8.89 25.95 -16.67
N PHE A 41 10.08 26.28 -17.14
CA PHE A 41 11.21 25.36 -17.18
C PHE A 41 12.25 25.83 -16.17
N ILE A 42 12.68 24.91 -15.33
CA ILE A 42 13.79 25.13 -14.40
C ILE A 42 14.95 24.37 -14.98
N LEU A 43 15.93 25.10 -15.52
CA LEU A 43 17.15 24.51 -16.02
C LEU A 43 17.99 24.08 -14.82
N VAL A 44 18.13 22.77 -14.64
CA VAL A 44 19.00 22.21 -13.61
C VAL A 44 20.43 22.26 -14.13
N SER A 45 21.29 23.05 -13.48
CA SER A 45 22.70 23.16 -13.86
C SER A 45 23.44 21.87 -13.47
N PRO A 46 24.49 21.44 -14.19
CA PRO A 46 25.35 20.35 -13.75
C PRO A 46 25.95 20.58 -12.36
N LEU A 47 26.11 21.83 -11.93
CA LEU A 47 26.56 22.19 -10.58
C LEU A 47 25.51 21.85 -9.51
N ASP A 48 24.21 21.94 -9.85
CA ASP A 48 23.10 21.65 -8.93
C ASP A 48 22.89 20.13 -8.76
N VAL A 49 23.43 19.33 -9.70
CA VAL A 49 23.38 17.84 -9.66
C VAL A 49 24.73 17.25 -9.24
N ALA A 50 25.79 18.05 -9.12
CA ALA A 50 27.14 17.56 -8.84
C ALA A 50 27.27 16.83 -7.50
N GLY A 51 26.38 17.12 -6.54
CA GLY A 51 26.31 16.41 -5.25
C GLY A 51 25.67 15.03 -5.32
N ILE A 52 24.99 14.68 -6.41
CA ILE A 52 24.27 13.42 -6.58
C ILE A 52 25.22 12.42 -7.26
N PRO A 53 25.66 11.35 -6.58
CA PRO A 53 26.50 10.34 -7.21
C PRO A 53 25.74 9.65 -8.36
N ASP A 54 26.37 9.43 -9.51
CA ASP A 54 25.77 8.74 -10.67
C ASP A 54 25.16 7.37 -10.33
N LEU A 55 25.71 6.70 -9.31
CA LEU A 55 25.19 5.43 -8.80
C LEU A 55 23.75 5.55 -8.28
N THR A 56 23.38 6.68 -7.68
CA THR A 56 22.05 6.88 -7.09
C THR A 56 20.94 6.96 -8.13
N LEU A 57 21.24 7.46 -9.33
CA LEU A 57 20.30 7.47 -10.46
C LEU A 57 20.02 6.06 -11.01
N THR A 58 20.90 5.10 -10.73
CA THR A 58 20.76 3.71 -11.18
C THR A 58 19.94 2.86 -10.19
N VAL A 59 19.87 3.27 -8.92
CA VAL A 59 19.12 2.54 -7.88
C VAL A 59 17.61 2.59 -8.19
N PRO A 60 16.90 1.46 -8.28
CA PRO A 60 15.45 1.45 -8.50
C PRO A 60 14.68 2.16 -7.38
N ASP A 61 13.52 2.73 -7.74
CA ASP A 61 12.71 3.60 -6.88
C ASP A 61 13.53 4.77 -6.31
N PHE A 62 14.15 5.55 -7.20
CA PHE A 62 14.88 6.77 -6.83
C PHE A 62 14.09 7.64 -5.84
N GLU A 63 14.75 8.06 -4.76
CA GLU A 63 14.17 8.86 -3.69
C GLU A 63 14.35 10.35 -3.98
N GLY A 64 13.50 10.89 -4.86
CA GLY A 64 13.42 12.31 -5.14
C GLY A 64 12.06 12.88 -4.75
N GLU A 65 12.05 14.03 -4.09
CA GLU A 65 10.84 14.77 -3.73
C GLU A 65 10.97 16.23 -4.15
N ILE A 66 9.90 16.80 -4.68
CA ILE A 66 9.79 18.22 -5.02
C ILE A 66 8.68 18.79 -4.16
N ILE A 67 9.02 19.82 -3.38
CA ILE A 67 8.05 20.57 -2.58
C ILE A 67 7.99 22.00 -3.11
N LEU A 68 6.79 22.44 -3.48
CA LEU A 68 6.47 23.80 -3.86
C LEU A 68 5.59 24.42 -2.79
N GLY A 69 6.19 25.26 -1.94
CA GLY A 69 5.51 26.07 -0.95
C GLY A 69 5.11 27.45 -1.50
N ILE A 70 3.86 27.83 -1.30
CA ILE A 70 3.33 29.14 -1.65
C ILE A 70 3.10 29.93 -0.37
N PHE A 71 3.84 31.02 -0.23
CA PHE A 71 3.76 31.91 0.93
C PHE A 71 3.14 33.24 0.54
N SER A 72 2.24 33.74 1.39
CA SER A 72 1.74 35.09 1.29
C SER A 72 2.80 36.08 1.77
N ASN A 73 3.07 37.13 0.99
CA ASN A 73 4.07 38.14 1.34
C ASN A 73 3.63 39.00 2.54
N SER A 74 2.32 39.23 2.72
CA SER A 74 1.81 40.08 3.80
C SER A 74 1.75 39.38 5.14
N THR A 75 1.33 38.11 5.17
CA THR A 75 1.15 37.33 6.40
C THR A 75 2.32 36.41 6.70
N GLN A 76 3.23 36.20 5.74
CA GLN A 76 4.31 35.19 5.80
C GLN A 76 3.81 33.77 6.09
N THR A 77 2.51 33.53 5.91
CA THR A 77 1.89 32.22 6.13
C THR A 77 1.91 31.39 4.85
N GLU A 78 2.11 30.09 5.01
CA GLU A 78 1.94 29.12 3.92
C GLU A 78 0.46 29.07 3.51
N THR A 79 0.19 29.43 2.26
CA THR A 79 -1.16 29.49 1.67
C THR A 79 -1.47 28.23 0.86
N GLY A 80 -0.45 27.48 0.46
CA GLY A 80 -0.62 26.20 -0.21
C GLY A 80 0.71 25.51 -0.45
N CYS A 81 0.67 24.18 -0.45
CA CYS A 81 1.83 23.34 -0.66
C CYS A 81 1.51 22.26 -1.69
N PHE A 82 2.44 22.03 -2.60
CA PHE A 82 2.38 20.93 -3.55
C PHE A 82 3.61 20.06 -3.39
N ALA A 83 3.39 18.77 -3.20
CA ALA A 83 4.44 17.77 -3.13
C ALA A 83 4.32 16.81 -4.31
N ALA A 84 5.46 16.45 -4.90
CA ALA A 84 5.54 15.49 -5.99
C ALA A 84 6.78 14.62 -5.85
N GLN A 85 6.66 13.34 -6.19
CA GLN A 85 7.79 12.40 -6.17
C GLN A 85 8.43 12.29 -7.55
N ILE A 86 9.75 12.32 -7.61
CA ILE A 86 10.55 12.05 -8.81
C ILE A 86 10.94 10.57 -8.81
N THR A 87 10.88 9.93 -9.98
CA THR A 87 11.31 8.52 -10.14
C THR A 87 12.19 8.38 -11.37
N ASN A 88 13.10 7.40 -11.35
CA ASN A 88 14.01 7.08 -12.47
C ASN A 88 13.44 6.03 -13.44
N GLY A 89 12.18 5.63 -13.28
CA GLY A 89 11.50 4.64 -14.12
C GLY A 89 11.81 3.17 -13.78
N ASN A 90 12.82 2.91 -12.95
CA ASN A 90 13.09 1.58 -12.40
C ASN A 90 12.35 1.43 -11.06
N THR A 91 11.82 0.23 -10.76
CA THR A 91 11.11 -0.04 -9.51
C THR A 91 11.38 -1.46 -9.01
N PHE A 92 11.33 -1.66 -7.69
CA PHE A 92 11.26 -2.96 -7.03
C PHE A 92 9.83 -3.45 -6.84
N ASP A 93 8.83 -2.67 -7.28
CA ASP A 93 7.42 -3.03 -7.20
C ASP A 93 7.03 -3.96 -8.37
N HIS A 94 7.16 -5.27 -8.15
CA HIS A 94 6.89 -6.33 -9.11
C HIS A 94 5.87 -7.33 -8.58
N GLN A 95 4.69 -6.84 -8.18
CA GLN A 95 3.68 -7.65 -7.49
C GLN A 95 3.21 -8.89 -8.28
N LEU A 96 3.24 -8.85 -9.61
CA LEU A 96 2.82 -9.98 -10.45
C LEU A 96 3.86 -11.10 -10.46
N GLU A 97 5.13 -10.75 -10.68
CA GLU A 97 6.23 -11.72 -10.80
C GLU A 97 6.61 -12.30 -9.44
N VAL A 98 6.80 -11.43 -8.45
CA VAL A 98 7.09 -11.85 -7.08
C VAL A 98 5.87 -12.55 -6.49
N GLY A 99 4.67 -11.97 -6.64
CA GLY A 99 3.44 -12.55 -6.11
C GLY A 99 3.12 -13.94 -6.67
N SER A 100 3.34 -14.18 -7.97
CA SER A 100 3.14 -15.50 -8.57
C SER A 100 4.15 -16.53 -8.05
N THR A 101 5.41 -16.13 -7.87
CA THR A 101 6.45 -16.98 -7.27
C THR A 101 6.11 -17.35 -5.82
N LEU A 102 5.70 -16.38 -5.02
CA LEU A 102 5.25 -16.60 -3.64
C LEU A 102 4.03 -17.53 -3.60
N ALA A 103 3.06 -17.34 -4.50
CA ALA A 103 1.90 -18.21 -4.61
C ALA A 103 2.29 -19.66 -4.98
N ALA A 104 3.27 -19.86 -5.88
CA ALA A 104 3.78 -21.18 -6.22
C ALA A 104 4.40 -21.88 -4.99
N PHE A 105 5.25 -21.19 -4.23
CA PHE A 105 5.79 -21.72 -2.97
C PHE A 105 4.69 -21.98 -1.93
N THR A 106 3.64 -21.16 -1.90
CA THR A 106 2.46 -21.39 -1.02
C THR A 106 1.78 -22.69 -1.36
N THR A 107 1.59 -22.93 -2.66
CA THR A 107 0.90 -24.10 -3.18
C THR A 107 1.73 -25.36 -2.90
N LEU A 108 3.05 -25.29 -3.08
CA LEU A 108 3.95 -26.41 -2.73
C LEU A 108 3.93 -26.72 -1.23
N ALA A 109 3.95 -25.69 -0.36
CA ALA A 109 3.85 -25.87 1.08
C ALA A 109 2.48 -26.45 1.51
N LEU A 110 1.40 -26.04 0.85
CA LEU A 110 0.07 -26.60 1.05
C LEU A 110 0.04 -28.10 0.69
N LEU A 111 0.56 -28.48 -0.49
CA LEU A 111 0.62 -29.87 -0.92
C LEU A 111 1.45 -30.73 0.05
N SER A 112 2.65 -30.27 0.43
CA SER A 112 3.49 -30.95 1.42
C SER A 112 2.80 -31.13 2.78
N SER A 113 2.02 -30.13 3.20
CA SER A 113 1.24 -30.20 4.43
C SER A 113 0.11 -31.24 4.34
N LEU A 114 -0.57 -31.34 3.19
CA LEU A 114 -1.62 -32.32 2.94
C LEU A 114 -1.07 -33.75 2.88
N ASP A 115 0.06 -33.95 2.20
CA ASP A 115 0.71 -35.26 2.09
C ASP A 115 1.10 -35.82 3.47
N THR A 116 1.60 -34.95 4.36
CA THR A 116 1.95 -35.33 5.73
C THR A 116 0.72 -35.79 6.52
N VAL A 117 -0.45 -35.16 6.33
CA VAL A 117 -1.68 -35.58 7.00
C VAL A 117 -2.28 -36.84 6.38
N ALA A 118 -2.10 -37.04 5.07
CA ALA A 118 -2.64 -38.20 4.35
C ALA A 118 -1.85 -39.50 4.60
N TYR A 119 -0.52 -39.40 4.79
CA TYR A 119 0.35 -40.57 4.90
C TYR A 119 0.48 -41.13 6.32
N PHE A 120 0.30 -40.29 7.35
CA PHE A 120 0.53 -40.68 8.73
C PHE A 120 -0.80 -40.82 9.51
N ASP A 121 -1.13 -42.04 9.91
CA ASP A 121 -2.40 -42.39 10.58
C ASP A 121 -2.46 -41.97 12.05
N THR A 122 -1.33 -41.66 12.70
CA THR A 122 -1.29 -41.34 14.13
C THR A 122 -0.70 -39.95 14.41
N ILE A 123 -1.41 -39.16 15.23
CA ILE A 123 -1.04 -37.79 15.61
C ILE A 123 0.43 -37.63 16.05
N PRO A 124 1.03 -38.54 16.86
CA PRO A 124 2.43 -38.39 17.28
C PRO A 124 3.41 -38.49 16.10
N SER A 125 3.15 -39.42 15.15
CA SER A 125 3.98 -39.61 13.96
C SER A 125 3.85 -38.46 12.96
N THR A 126 2.63 -37.93 12.77
CA THR A 126 2.40 -36.74 11.95
C THR A 126 3.18 -35.54 12.50
N ARG A 127 3.24 -35.37 13.83
CA ARG A 127 3.95 -34.23 14.46
C ARG A 127 5.46 -34.28 14.29
N THR A 128 6.09 -35.45 14.36
CA THR A 128 7.54 -35.57 14.17
C THR A 128 7.95 -35.25 12.75
N HIS A 129 7.15 -35.66 11.75
CA HIS A 129 7.45 -35.36 10.36
C HIS A 129 7.07 -33.93 9.96
N TYR A 130 6.00 -33.37 10.53
CA TYR A 130 5.58 -31.99 10.27
C TYR A 130 6.66 -30.95 10.60
N ALA A 131 7.50 -31.21 11.61
CA ALA A 131 8.62 -30.34 11.97
C ALA A 131 9.72 -30.26 10.89
N HIS A 132 9.81 -31.28 10.03
CA HIS A 132 10.77 -31.35 8.93
C HIS A 132 10.15 -31.00 7.56
N CYS A 133 8.84 -30.75 7.51
CA CYS A 133 8.13 -30.34 6.30
C CYS A 133 8.00 -28.82 6.21
N CYS A 134 7.97 -28.29 4.98
CA CYS A 134 7.64 -26.89 4.74
C CYS A 134 6.13 -26.68 4.98
N SER A 135 5.77 -26.37 6.22
CA SER A 135 4.36 -26.12 6.57
C SER A 135 3.83 -24.81 5.98
N LEU A 136 2.57 -24.84 5.54
CA LEU A 136 1.87 -23.66 5.02
C LEU A 136 1.89 -22.48 6.01
N LEU A 137 1.68 -22.76 7.30
CA LEU A 137 1.64 -21.73 8.33
C LEU A 137 2.99 -21.02 8.48
N VAL A 138 4.10 -21.77 8.48
CA VAL A 138 5.45 -21.17 8.58
C VAL A 138 5.74 -20.32 7.36
N VAL A 139 5.46 -20.85 6.18
CA VAL A 139 5.72 -20.13 4.92
C VAL A 139 4.89 -18.84 4.85
N PHE A 140 3.60 -18.90 5.19
CA PHE A 140 2.75 -17.70 5.25
C PHE A 140 3.21 -16.72 6.33
N ALA A 141 3.60 -17.21 7.51
CA ALA A 141 4.12 -16.37 8.59
C ALA A 141 5.42 -15.64 8.19
N VAL A 142 6.30 -16.27 7.41
CA VAL A 142 7.51 -15.62 6.89
C VAL A 142 7.14 -14.45 5.97
N TRP A 143 6.26 -14.65 4.99
CA TRP A 143 5.85 -13.54 4.11
C TRP A 143 5.12 -12.43 4.84
N HIS A 144 4.28 -12.81 5.80
CA HIS A 144 3.56 -11.87 6.64
C HIS A 144 4.51 -11.03 7.47
N HIS A 145 5.57 -11.65 8.00
CA HIS A 145 6.63 -10.95 8.72
C HIS A 145 7.43 -10.03 7.79
N VAL A 146 7.76 -10.46 6.58
CA VAL A 146 8.42 -9.60 5.59
C VAL A 146 7.55 -8.36 5.31
N TYR A 147 6.26 -8.51 5.08
CA TYR A 147 5.37 -7.37 4.84
C TYR A 147 5.29 -6.41 6.05
N TYR A 148 4.99 -6.93 7.24
CA TYR A 148 4.86 -6.08 8.44
C TYR A 148 6.18 -5.58 8.99
N SER A 149 7.32 -6.15 8.59
CA SER A 149 8.61 -5.55 8.87
C SER A 149 8.71 -4.16 8.25
N GLY A 150 7.95 -3.84 7.20
CA GLY A 150 7.80 -2.50 6.62
C GLY A 150 6.85 -1.55 7.37
N ALA A 151 6.03 -2.06 8.29
CA ALA A 151 5.03 -1.27 9.02
C ALA A 151 5.58 -0.53 10.26
N LEU A 152 6.87 -0.70 10.58
CA LEU A 152 7.50 0.01 11.71
C LEU A 152 7.49 1.52 11.45
N ALA A 153 7.19 2.30 12.49
CA ALA A 153 7.14 3.77 12.50
C ALA A 153 8.54 4.40 12.40
N VAL A 154 9.19 4.18 11.27
CA VAL A 154 10.51 4.70 10.92
C VAL A 154 10.42 5.29 9.51
N ASP A 155 11.14 6.37 9.27
CA ASP A 155 11.29 6.93 7.93
C ASP A 155 12.23 6.05 7.11
N ARG A 156 11.78 5.58 5.93
CA ARG A 156 12.50 4.56 5.16
C ARG A 156 12.63 4.90 3.70
N PRO A 157 13.69 4.42 3.04
CA PRO A 157 13.85 4.56 1.61
C PRO A 157 12.69 3.96 0.83
N THR A 158 12.31 4.64 -0.23
CA THR A 158 11.29 4.26 -1.22
C THR A 158 11.49 2.86 -1.80
N ALA A 159 12.74 2.47 -2.03
CA ALA A 159 13.13 1.15 -2.53
C ALA A 159 12.66 0.01 -1.61
N LEU A 160 12.74 0.20 -0.29
CA LEU A 160 12.28 -0.82 0.65
C LEU A 160 10.75 -0.92 0.68
N ILE A 161 10.07 0.22 0.54
CA ILE A 161 8.61 0.26 0.49
C ILE A 161 8.08 -0.44 -0.75
N ALA A 162 8.69 -0.18 -1.91
CA ALA A 162 8.40 -0.89 -3.15
C ALA A 162 8.68 -2.40 -3.01
N PHE A 163 9.78 -2.80 -2.35
CA PHE A 163 10.08 -4.20 -2.08
C PHE A 163 9.00 -4.87 -1.21
N TRP A 164 8.62 -4.27 -0.07
CA TRP A 164 7.60 -4.84 0.81
C TRP A 164 6.22 -4.87 0.16
N ASN A 165 5.92 -3.94 -0.75
CA ASN A 165 4.67 -3.90 -1.49
C ASN A 165 4.36 -5.21 -2.24
N ASN A 166 5.39 -5.96 -2.64
CA ASN A 166 5.23 -7.28 -3.26
C ASN A 166 4.55 -8.32 -2.35
N TYR A 167 4.67 -8.14 -1.03
CA TYR A 167 4.13 -9.04 -0.02
C TYR A 167 2.77 -8.57 0.54
N ALA A 168 2.23 -7.45 0.06
CA ALA A 168 1.02 -6.81 0.61
C ALA A 168 -0.20 -7.73 0.66
N TRP A 169 -0.33 -8.64 -0.31
CA TRP A 169 -1.42 -9.62 -0.36
C TRP A 169 -1.42 -10.58 0.84
N THR A 170 -0.25 -10.87 1.42
CA THR A 170 -0.13 -11.75 2.60
C THR A 170 -0.61 -11.07 3.88
N GLY A 171 -0.47 -9.74 3.95
CA GLY A 171 -1.05 -8.92 5.01
C GLY A 171 -2.53 -8.58 4.80
N GLY A 172 -3.14 -9.04 3.70
CA GLY A 172 -4.51 -8.67 3.33
C GLY A 172 -4.68 -7.22 2.87
N MET A 173 -3.58 -6.54 2.55
CA MET A 173 -3.57 -5.14 2.14
C MET A 173 -3.70 -5.05 0.62
N ILE A 174 -4.92 -5.30 0.14
CA ILE A 174 -5.22 -5.31 -1.30
C ILE A 174 -6.26 -4.22 -1.57
N ASN A 175 -6.02 -3.37 -2.56
CA ASN A 175 -6.98 -2.35 -2.96
C ASN A 175 -8.12 -2.95 -3.77
N VAL A 176 -9.13 -3.47 -3.07
CA VAL A 176 -10.36 -3.94 -3.70
C VAL A 176 -11.46 -2.92 -3.49
N ARG A 177 -12.03 -2.40 -4.58
CA ARG A 177 -13.02 -1.30 -4.55
C ARG A 177 -14.18 -1.53 -3.59
N TRP A 178 -14.77 -2.73 -3.59
CA TRP A 178 -15.91 -3.02 -2.71
C TRP A 178 -15.51 -3.03 -1.22
N MET A 179 -14.27 -3.45 -0.92
CA MET A 179 -13.74 -3.48 0.45
C MET A 179 -13.43 -2.06 0.93
N GLN A 180 -12.83 -1.23 0.06
CA GLN A 180 -12.59 0.19 0.35
C GLN A 180 -13.91 0.95 0.52
N HIS A 181 -14.91 0.74 -0.34
CA HIS A 181 -16.23 1.36 -0.17
C HIS A 181 -16.95 0.91 1.12
N ALA A 182 -16.81 -0.35 1.52
CA ALA A 182 -17.34 -0.82 2.79
C ALA A 182 -16.65 -0.11 3.97
N ALA A 183 -15.34 0.11 3.88
CA ALA A 183 -14.58 0.84 4.88
C ALA A 183 -14.93 2.33 4.93
N ASP A 184 -14.99 3.01 3.78
CA ASP A 184 -15.37 4.41 3.68
C ASP A 184 -16.78 4.66 4.23
N LYS A 185 -17.70 3.72 4.00
CA LYS A 185 -19.05 3.77 4.56
C LYS A 185 -19.05 3.60 6.08
N PHE A 186 -18.21 2.71 6.61
CA PHE A 186 -18.11 2.46 8.06
C PHE A 186 -17.52 3.66 8.81
N PHE A 187 -16.43 4.23 8.29
CA PHE A 187 -15.80 5.41 8.87
C PHE A 187 -16.51 6.72 8.54
N GLY A 188 -17.60 6.66 7.76
CA GLY A 188 -18.32 7.86 7.31
C GLY A 188 -17.50 8.74 6.37
N SER A 189 -16.38 8.25 5.85
CA SER A 189 -15.50 8.96 4.92
C SER A 189 -16.22 9.31 3.60
N SER A 190 -17.25 8.54 3.24
CA SER A 190 -18.15 8.88 2.12
C SER A 190 -19.11 10.06 2.40
N LYS A 191 -19.25 10.50 3.66
CA LYS A 191 -19.85 11.80 4.01
C LYS A 191 -18.78 12.87 4.24
N ALA A 192 -17.55 12.49 4.59
CA ALA A 192 -16.43 13.42 4.72
C ALA A 192 -15.93 13.95 3.36
N SER A 193 -16.06 13.16 2.29
CA SER A 193 -15.77 13.58 0.92
C SER A 193 -16.74 14.64 0.36
N ASP A 194 -17.79 15.00 1.09
CA ASP A 194 -18.69 16.11 0.72
C ASP A 194 -19.08 17.03 1.90
N SER A 195 -18.71 16.71 3.16
CA SER A 195 -19.18 17.50 4.31
C SER A 195 -18.32 17.50 5.58
N THR A 196 -17.13 16.87 5.62
CA THR A 196 -16.37 16.79 6.88
C THR A 196 -14.85 17.01 6.74
N ILE A 197 -14.38 17.36 5.54
CA ILE A 197 -13.21 18.25 5.39
C ILE A 197 -13.66 19.73 5.43
N ALA A 198 -14.96 19.99 5.56
CA ALA A 198 -15.53 21.34 5.62
C ALA A 198 -15.26 22.10 6.93
N ASN A 199 -14.89 21.44 8.03
CA ASN A 199 -14.80 22.10 9.34
C ASN A 199 -13.37 22.35 9.86
N LEU A 200 -12.33 21.81 9.21
CA LEU A 200 -10.94 22.23 9.45
C LEU A 200 -10.25 22.79 8.20
N ALA A 201 -10.79 22.53 7.00
CA ALA A 201 -10.50 23.29 5.78
C ALA A 201 -11.65 24.25 5.44
N SER A 202 -12.25 24.90 6.46
CA SER A 202 -13.35 25.87 6.37
C SER A 202 -12.94 27.20 5.72
N THR A 203 -12.04 27.18 4.75
CA THR A 203 -11.84 28.33 3.87
C THR A 203 -11.62 27.94 2.42
N TYR A 204 -11.14 26.73 2.07
CA TYR A 204 -10.93 26.37 0.66
C TYR A 204 -11.25 24.89 0.37
N ASN A 205 -12.29 24.70 -0.43
CA ASN A 205 -12.82 23.41 -0.84
C ASN A 205 -11.99 22.84 -2.01
N ILE A 206 -10.93 22.11 -1.68
CA ILE A 206 -9.98 21.51 -2.65
C ILE A 206 -10.66 20.53 -3.62
N ASP A 207 -11.76 19.87 -3.22
CA ASP A 207 -12.51 18.94 -4.09
C ASP A 207 -13.18 19.66 -5.28
N MET A 208 -13.61 20.91 -5.10
CA MET A 208 -14.14 21.75 -6.19
C MET A 208 -13.05 22.21 -7.18
N ILE A 209 -11.78 22.28 -6.76
CA ILE A 209 -10.65 22.63 -7.64
C ILE A 209 -10.38 21.48 -8.63
N TYR A 210 -10.48 20.23 -8.17
CA TYR A 210 -10.25 19.05 -9.01
C TYR A 210 -11.45 18.72 -9.91
N LYS A 211 -12.68 18.75 -9.39
CA LYS A 211 -13.89 18.47 -10.20
C LYS A 211 -14.09 19.48 -11.34
N ARG A 212 -13.77 20.75 -11.12
CA ARG A 212 -13.94 21.81 -12.14
C ARG A 212 -13.03 21.61 -13.36
N ARG A 213 -11.91 20.88 -13.24
CA ARG A 213 -11.01 20.57 -14.37
C ARG A 213 -11.46 19.35 -15.18
N ALA A 214 -12.09 18.37 -14.54
CA ALA A 214 -12.72 17.23 -15.22
C ALA A 214 -14.02 17.65 -15.94
N SER A 215 -14.82 18.53 -15.33
CA SER A 215 -16.09 19.00 -15.93
C SER A 215 -15.91 20.04 -17.05
N ARG A 216 -14.76 20.70 -17.18
CA ARG A 216 -14.52 21.72 -18.22
C ARG A 216 -13.97 21.15 -19.55
N SER A 217 -13.67 19.86 -19.64
CA SER A 217 -13.39 19.17 -20.92
C SER A 217 -14.57 18.35 -21.45
N ALA A 218 -15.75 18.44 -20.84
CA ALA A 218 -16.99 17.85 -21.37
C ALA A 218 -17.78 18.89 -22.19
N THR A 219 -17.13 19.53 -23.17
CA THR A 219 -17.84 20.28 -24.22
C THR A 219 -17.73 19.51 -25.53
N SER A 220 -18.84 18.85 -25.86
CA SER A 220 -19.26 18.33 -27.17
C SER A 220 -18.25 17.53 -28.00
N VAL A 221 -18.36 16.19 -27.95
CA VAL A 221 -18.60 15.42 -29.18
C VAL A 221 -19.69 14.41 -28.87
N GLU A 222 -20.92 14.84 -29.14
CA GLU A 222 -22.07 13.96 -29.25
C GLU A 222 -21.91 13.20 -30.58
N GLY A 223 -21.69 11.88 -30.51
CA GLY A 223 -21.78 10.98 -31.66
C GLY A 223 -20.50 10.19 -31.97
N ILE A 224 -20.71 8.91 -32.35
CA ILE A 224 -19.73 7.92 -32.85
C ILE A 224 -18.90 7.31 -31.69
N VAL A 225 -19.18 6.11 -31.16
CA VAL A 225 -19.17 4.79 -31.80
C VAL A 225 -20.05 3.81 -30.99
N LYS A 226 -21.08 3.26 -31.64
CA LYS A 226 -21.59 1.92 -31.31
C LYS A 226 -20.65 0.91 -31.97
N GLN A 227 -20.19 -0.09 -31.22
CA GLN A 227 -19.81 -1.48 -31.60
C GLN A 227 -18.50 -1.93 -30.93
N GLY A 228 -18.56 -3.11 -30.30
CA GLY A 228 -17.36 -3.91 -30.01
C GLY A 228 -17.35 -4.61 -28.66
N THR A 229 -18.21 -5.61 -28.48
CA THR A 229 -18.05 -6.64 -27.46
C THR A 229 -16.78 -7.46 -27.72
N ALA A 230 -15.75 -7.35 -26.88
CA ALA A 230 -14.80 -8.42 -26.50
C ALA A 230 -13.63 -7.82 -25.68
N ASN A 231 -13.66 -8.04 -24.37
CA ASN A 231 -12.54 -8.46 -23.51
C ASN A 231 -12.88 -8.16 -22.04
N LEU A 232 -13.32 -9.22 -21.37
CA LEU A 232 -13.37 -9.35 -19.92
C LEU A 232 -11.95 -9.43 -19.38
N VAL A 233 -11.76 -8.90 -18.16
CA VAL A 233 -10.50 -8.70 -17.41
C VAL A 233 -9.80 -7.37 -17.74
N THR A 234 -10.29 -6.30 -17.11
CA THR A 234 -9.48 -5.08 -16.89
C THR A 234 -9.31 -4.92 -15.38
N ARG A 235 -8.14 -5.35 -14.88
CA ARG A 235 -7.63 -4.96 -13.56
C ARG A 235 -7.43 -3.45 -13.57
N GLY A 236 -7.91 -2.77 -12.52
CA GLY A 236 -7.56 -1.41 -12.15
C GLY A 236 -7.82 -0.35 -13.24
N SER A 237 -8.87 0.46 -13.09
CA SER A 237 -8.99 1.69 -13.88
C SER A 237 -7.81 2.61 -13.52
N ASP A 238 -6.78 2.52 -14.35
CA ASP A 238 -5.69 3.46 -14.43
C ASP A 238 -6.24 4.78 -14.97
N ASN A 239 -6.50 5.72 -14.07
CA ASN A 239 -6.72 7.11 -14.43
C ASN A 239 -5.36 7.76 -14.76
N ILE A 240 -4.71 7.31 -15.83
CA ILE A 240 -3.61 8.07 -16.43
C ILE A 240 -4.26 9.26 -17.11
N ILE A 241 -4.20 10.43 -16.47
CA ILE A 241 -4.54 11.69 -17.13
C ILE A 241 -3.33 12.04 -17.99
N GLU A 242 -3.30 11.49 -19.21
CA GLU A 242 -2.41 11.97 -20.26
C GLU A 242 -2.96 13.33 -20.70
N LYS A 243 -2.46 14.39 -20.07
CA LYS A 243 -2.85 15.75 -20.40
C LYS A 243 -1.84 16.31 -21.40
N GLU A 244 -2.21 16.26 -22.68
CA GLU A 244 -1.61 17.13 -23.69
C GLU A 244 -2.11 18.56 -23.46
N GLY A 245 -1.22 19.44 -22.99
CA GLY A 245 -1.46 20.88 -22.96
C GLY A 245 -0.93 21.52 -24.24
N ILE A 246 -1.84 22.02 -25.08
CA ILE A 246 -1.58 22.72 -26.35
C ILE A 246 -1.09 24.17 -26.09
N GLY A 247 -0.06 24.62 -26.83
CA GLY A 247 0.25 26.05 -27.02
C GLY A 247 1.69 26.44 -27.35
N ASP A 248 2.12 26.22 -28.60
CA ASP A 248 3.06 27.03 -29.40
C ASP A 248 4.44 27.46 -28.84
N THR A 249 5.11 26.56 -28.10
CA THR A 249 6.57 26.45 -28.14
C THR A 249 6.86 24.97 -28.36
N GLY A 250 7.80 24.60 -29.24
CA GLY A 250 8.03 23.21 -29.70
C GLY A 250 8.48 22.19 -28.64
N LEU A 251 8.15 22.39 -27.37
CA LEU A 251 8.41 21.52 -26.23
C LEU A 251 7.06 21.05 -25.65
N ALA A 252 6.53 19.96 -26.21
CA ALA A 252 5.34 19.31 -25.67
C ALA A 252 5.62 18.77 -24.25
N PHE A 253 4.99 19.36 -23.23
CA PHE A 253 5.05 18.85 -21.87
C PHE A 253 4.02 17.73 -21.69
N SER A 254 4.47 16.48 -21.70
CA SER A 254 3.64 15.36 -21.25
C SER A 254 3.72 15.27 -19.73
N PHE A 255 2.68 15.71 -19.01
CA PHE A 255 2.59 15.46 -17.58
C PHE A 255 2.52 13.96 -17.32
N ARG A 256 3.58 13.38 -16.74
CA ARG A 256 3.68 11.94 -16.46
C ARG A 256 3.54 11.67 -14.96
N GLY A 257 2.47 12.20 -14.36
CA GLY A 257 2.15 12.05 -12.94
C GLY A 257 0.75 11.50 -12.71
N ARG A 258 0.53 10.89 -11.55
CA ARG A 258 -0.81 10.50 -11.06
C ARG A 258 -1.08 11.27 -9.77
N PHE A 259 -2.31 11.77 -9.63
CA PHE A 259 -2.75 12.39 -8.39
C PHE A 259 -2.98 11.31 -7.33
N ILE A 260 -2.64 11.64 -6.08
CA ILE A 260 -2.93 10.77 -4.93
C ILE A 260 -4.39 10.93 -4.47
N ASN A 261 -4.97 9.86 -3.96
CA ASN A 261 -6.30 9.89 -3.35
C ASN A 261 -6.25 10.58 -1.98
N LEU A 262 -7.38 11.17 -1.56
CA LEU A 262 -7.50 11.78 -0.24
C LEU A 262 -7.26 10.73 0.88
N GLY A 263 -6.62 11.16 1.97
CA GLY A 263 -6.32 10.30 3.12
C GLY A 263 -5.04 9.46 2.99
N LEU A 264 -4.26 9.68 1.93
CA LEU A 264 -2.90 9.16 1.77
C LEU A 264 -1.87 10.20 2.23
N PRO A 265 -0.67 9.76 2.68
CA PRO A 265 0.44 10.68 2.94
C PRO A 265 0.88 11.39 1.66
N LEU A 266 1.56 12.53 1.83
CA LEU A 266 2.10 13.29 0.72
C LEU A 266 3.16 12.47 -0.04
N PRO A 267 3.30 12.63 -1.36
CA PRO A 267 4.33 11.92 -2.12
C PRO A 267 5.71 12.34 -1.63
N GLY A 268 6.50 11.37 -1.15
CA GLY A 268 7.80 11.62 -0.49
C GLY A 268 7.77 11.34 1.02
N ASP A 269 6.60 11.45 1.65
CA ASP A 269 6.41 11.07 3.05
C ASP A 269 6.09 9.58 3.18
N HIS A 270 7.11 8.84 3.61
CA HIS A 270 7.12 7.40 3.72
C HIS A 270 7.06 6.89 5.15
N PHE A 271 6.63 7.75 6.08
CA PHE A 271 6.67 7.43 7.50
C PHE A 271 5.70 6.30 7.88
N GLY A 272 6.27 5.28 8.53
CA GLY A 272 5.53 4.21 9.17
C GLY A 272 4.62 3.40 8.25
N PHE A 273 3.54 2.86 8.80
CA PHE A 273 2.63 2.01 8.05
C PHE A 273 1.83 2.77 6.98
N SER A 274 1.58 4.07 7.17
CA SER A 274 0.92 4.94 6.19
C SER A 274 1.69 5.04 4.88
N GLY A 275 3.02 5.18 4.93
CA GLY A 275 3.87 5.20 3.73
C GLY A 275 3.79 3.90 2.93
N LEU A 276 3.80 2.75 3.62
CA LEU A 276 3.65 1.44 2.98
C LEU A 276 2.28 1.27 2.30
N LEU A 277 1.20 1.72 2.96
CA LEU A 277 -0.15 1.65 2.41
C LEU A 277 -0.39 2.63 1.25
N ALA A 278 0.35 3.74 1.21
CA ALA A 278 0.28 4.70 0.12
C ALA A 278 0.58 4.04 -1.23
N LYS A 279 1.54 3.11 -1.27
CA LYS A 279 1.86 2.33 -2.48
C LYS A 279 0.70 1.44 -2.93
N GLN A 280 -0.12 0.94 -2.00
CA GLN A 280 -1.37 0.20 -2.28
C GLN A 280 -2.60 1.10 -2.48
N ASN A 281 -2.46 2.43 -2.45
CA ASN A 281 -3.60 3.36 -2.50
C ASN A 281 -4.66 3.10 -1.40
N ILE A 282 -4.25 2.60 -0.23
CA ILE A 282 -5.17 2.33 0.89
C ILE A 282 -4.97 3.44 1.95
N PRO A 283 -6.01 4.21 2.31
CA PRO A 283 -5.92 5.15 3.42
C PRO A 283 -5.58 4.44 4.73
N ALA A 284 -4.73 5.03 5.56
CA ALA A 284 -4.33 4.45 6.84
C ALA A 284 -5.52 4.13 7.75
N VAL A 285 -6.56 4.97 7.72
CA VAL A 285 -7.82 4.78 8.44
C VAL A 285 -8.58 3.52 8.02
N ASN A 286 -8.47 3.11 6.74
CA ASN A 286 -9.15 1.95 6.19
C ASN A 286 -8.35 0.65 6.37
N ALA A 287 -7.09 0.72 6.76
CA ALA A 287 -6.18 -0.42 6.77
C ALA A 287 -6.65 -1.55 7.69
N PHE A 288 -7.10 -1.22 8.90
CA PHE A 288 -7.60 -2.20 9.87
C PHE A 288 -8.81 -2.96 9.33
N LEU A 289 -9.80 -2.24 8.80
CA LEU A 289 -11.03 -2.85 8.30
C LEU A 289 -10.77 -3.65 7.02
N THR A 290 -9.85 -3.19 6.17
CA THR A 290 -9.36 -3.93 5.00
C THR A 290 -8.76 -5.28 5.45
N ALA A 291 -7.86 -5.27 6.43
CA ALA A 291 -7.25 -6.49 6.96
C ALA A 291 -8.29 -7.43 7.59
N LEU A 292 -9.24 -6.88 8.35
CA LEU A 292 -10.30 -7.64 9.00
C LEU A 292 -11.24 -8.33 7.99
N LEU A 293 -11.64 -7.60 6.94
CA LEU A 293 -12.48 -8.16 5.87
C LEU A 293 -11.73 -9.24 5.09
N PHE A 294 -10.44 -9.03 4.81
CA PHE A 294 -9.60 -10.04 4.20
C PHE A 294 -9.46 -11.30 5.07
N LEU A 295 -9.29 -11.13 6.39
CA LEU A 295 -9.24 -12.24 7.34
C LEU A 295 -10.54 -13.06 7.30
N PHE A 296 -11.71 -12.40 7.39
CA PHE A 296 -12.99 -13.10 7.34
C PHE A 296 -13.22 -13.83 6.02
N ILE A 297 -12.87 -13.22 4.90
CA ILE A 297 -12.96 -13.86 3.59
C ILE A 297 -12.03 -15.08 3.52
N THR A 298 -10.80 -14.95 4.01
CA THR A 298 -9.82 -16.03 3.97
C THR A 298 -10.29 -17.19 4.85
N VAL A 299 -10.75 -16.94 6.08
CA VAL A 299 -11.31 -17.96 6.97
C VAL A 299 -12.55 -18.63 6.36
N ALA A 300 -13.48 -17.85 5.81
CA ALA A 300 -14.66 -18.39 5.14
C ALA A 300 -14.28 -19.24 3.92
N SER A 301 -13.30 -18.82 3.13
CA SER A 301 -12.81 -19.58 1.98
C SER A 301 -12.16 -20.90 2.38
N ILE A 302 -11.42 -20.94 3.51
CA ILE A 302 -10.82 -22.16 4.05
C ILE A 302 -11.91 -23.12 4.54
N LEU A 303 -12.90 -22.63 5.29
CA LEU A 303 -14.03 -23.46 5.75
C LEU A 303 -14.83 -24.02 4.58
N LEU A 304 -15.04 -23.22 3.52
CA LEU A 304 -15.69 -23.67 2.29
C LEU A 304 -14.83 -24.74 1.57
N ALA A 305 -13.52 -24.55 1.49
CA ALA A 305 -12.62 -25.55 0.89
C ALA A 305 -12.64 -26.88 1.67
N ILE A 306 -12.64 -26.84 3.01
CA ILE A 306 -12.69 -28.05 3.84
C ILE A 306 -14.03 -28.78 3.66
N THR A 307 -15.15 -28.04 3.66
CA THR A 307 -16.50 -28.62 3.51
C THR A 307 -16.72 -29.19 2.11
N THR A 308 -16.29 -28.48 1.07
CA THR A 308 -16.36 -28.98 -0.31
C THR A 308 -15.47 -30.20 -0.51
N PHE A 309 -14.24 -30.21 -0.01
CA PHE A 309 -13.37 -31.39 -0.04
C PHE A 309 -14.00 -32.59 0.67
N SER A 310 -14.56 -32.38 1.86
CA SER A 310 -15.27 -33.43 2.62
C SER A 310 -16.49 -33.96 1.86
N LEU A 311 -17.24 -33.09 1.20
CA LEU A 311 -18.39 -33.48 0.36
C LEU A 311 -17.95 -34.30 -0.85
N VAL A 312 -16.86 -33.90 -1.52
CA VAL A 312 -16.31 -34.64 -2.66
C VAL A 312 -15.93 -36.06 -2.23
N LEU A 313 -15.24 -36.24 -1.10
CA LEU A 313 -14.91 -37.56 -0.58
C LEU A 313 -16.15 -38.39 -0.24
N LEU A 314 -17.18 -37.77 0.35
CA LEU A 314 -18.47 -38.43 0.63
C LEU A 314 -19.16 -38.90 -0.66
N VAL A 315 -19.18 -38.08 -1.70
CA VAL A 315 -19.78 -38.41 -3.00
C VAL A 315 -19.01 -39.51 -3.70
N MET A 316 -17.67 -39.46 -3.67
CA MET A 316 -16.81 -40.52 -4.23
C MET A 316 -17.05 -41.87 -3.54
N ASN A 317 -17.20 -41.87 -2.21
CA ASN A 317 -17.58 -43.05 -1.44
C ASN A 317 -18.97 -43.56 -1.85
N ARG A 318 -19.98 -42.67 -1.91
CA ARG A 318 -21.34 -43.06 -2.32
C ARG A 318 -21.41 -43.64 -3.73
N ARG A 319 -20.54 -43.20 -4.64
CA ARG A 319 -20.43 -43.76 -6.00
C ARG A 319 -19.61 -45.07 -6.06
N LYS A 320 -19.23 -45.67 -4.91
CA LYS A 320 -18.35 -46.84 -4.79
C LYS A 320 -17.05 -46.72 -5.61
N LEU A 321 -16.54 -45.50 -5.74
CA LEU A 321 -15.33 -45.23 -6.51
C LEU A 321 -14.06 -45.51 -5.69
N ALA A 322 -14.17 -45.55 -4.36
CA ALA A 322 -13.09 -45.89 -3.43
C ALA A 322 -13.40 -47.22 -2.73
N ARG A 323 -12.40 -48.12 -2.67
CA ARG A 323 -12.57 -49.53 -2.27
C ARG A 323 -12.65 -49.76 -0.76
N ASP A 324 -12.23 -48.80 0.07
CA ASP A 324 -12.15 -48.93 1.54
C ASP A 324 -12.91 -47.82 2.29
N ASP A 325 -14.15 -48.12 2.67
CA ASP A 325 -15.08 -47.18 3.32
C ASP A 325 -14.78 -46.83 4.78
N ARG A 326 -13.96 -47.63 5.47
CA ARG A 326 -13.60 -47.41 6.89
C ARG A 326 -12.46 -46.41 7.06
N LEU A 327 -11.42 -46.53 6.24
CA LEU A 327 -10.25 -45.64 6.30
C LEU A 327 -10.63 -44.21 5.94
N LEU A 328 -11.45 -44.03 4.92
CA LEU A 328 -11.87 -42.70 4.48
C LEU A 328 -12.64 -41.93 5.57
N LYS A 329 -13.52 -42.61 6.31
CA LYS A 329 -14.28 -42.00 7.42
C LYS A 329 -13.38 -41.63 8.60
N ILE A 330 -12.40 -42.47 8.91
CA ILE A 330 -11.42 -42.21 9.97
C ILE A 330 -10.52 -41.03 9.58
N VAL A 331 -10.05 -40.96 8.34
CA VAL A 331 -9.24 -39.85 7.82
C VAL A 331 -10.02 -38.53 7.82
N VAL A 332 -11.30 -38.53 7.45
CA VAL A 332 -12.16 -37.34 7.51
C VAL A 332 -12.41 -36.89 8.96
N LEU A 333 -12.69 -37.81 9.88
CA LEU A 333 -12.90 -37.46 11.29
C LEU A 333 -11.60 -36.97 11.95
N ALA A 334 -10.47 -37.61 11.60
CA ALA A 334 -9.15 -37.25 12.08
C ALA A 334 -8.70 -35.89 11.55
N SER A 335 -8.96 -35.56 10.28
CA SER A 335 -8.61 -34.24 9.72
C SER A 335 -9.43 -33.11 10.35
N ILE A 336 -10.70 -33.35 10.69
CA ILE A 336 -11.53 -32.39 11.46
C ILE A 336 -10.98 -32.22 12.90
N LEU A 337 -10.65 -33.32 13.58
CA LEU A 337 -10.07 -33.29 14.94
C LEU A 337 -8.66 -32.68 14.98
N VAL A 338 -7.82 -32.98 13.98
CA VAL A 338 -6.48 -32.37 13.85
C VAL A 338 -6.61 -30.89 13.52
N GLY A 339 -7.58 -30.49 12.70
CA GLY A 339 -7.89 -29.08 12.46
C GLY A 339 -8.27 -28.32 13.73
N THR A 340 -9.18 -28.86 14.55
CA THR A 340 -9.59 -28.24 15.81
C THR A 340 -8.48 -28.23 16.85
N VAL A 341 -7.69 -29.30 16.95
CA VAL A 341 -6.55 -29.40 17.87
C VAL A 341 -5.39 -28.49 17.43
N THR A 342 -5.13 -28.36 16.13
CA THR A 342 -4.07 -27.46 15.62
C THR A 342 -4.45 -25.99 15.81
N SER A 343 -5.73 -25.63 15.60
CA SER A 343 -6.24 -24.31 15.97
C SER A 343 -6.15 -24.05 17.48
N TYR A 344 -6.48 -25.04 18.32
CA TYR A 344 -6.34 -24.93 19.78
C TYR A 344 -4.87 -24.82 20.24
N LEU A 345 -3.96 -25.57 19.61
CA LEU A 345 -2.52 -25.53 19.89
C LEU A 345 -1.87 -24.24 19.38
N SER A 346 -2.33 -23.69 18.26
CA SER A 346 -1.90 -22.38 17.77
C SER A 346 -2.35 -21.27 18.71
N MET A 347 -3.54 -21.37 19.31
CA MET A 347 -4.04 -20.44 20.32
C MET A 347 -3.28 -20.53 21.66
N THR A 348 -2.77 -21.71 22.01
CA THR A 348 -2.03 -21.94 23.26
C THR A 348 -0.51 -21.81 23.15
N ARG A 349 0.02 -21.57 21.93
CA ARG A 349 1.45 -21.35 21.66
C ARG A 349 1.90 -19.92 21.97
N ASN A 350 1.00 -18.94 22.01
CA ASN A 350 1.28 -17.61 22.57
C ASN A 350 1.05 -17.66 24.08
N GLN A 351 2.05 -18.14 24.82
CA GLN A 351 2.16 -17.86 26.24
C GLN A 351 3.15 -16.71 26.41
N ASP A 352 2.73 -15.61 27.03
CA ASP A 352 3.52 -14.37 27.25
C ASP A 352 4.71 -14.56 28.21
N THR A 353 5.01 -15.80 28.60
CA THR A 353 6.09 -16.13 29.53
C THR A 353 7.18 -16.90 28.80
N ILE A 354 8.26 -16.20 28.44
CA ILE A 354 9.48 -16.81 27.93
C ILE A 354 10.08 -17.65 29.07
N ARG A 355 10.43 -18.91 28.78
CA ARG A 355 11.18 -19.77 29.69
C ARG A 355 12.63 -19.84 29.20
N PRO A 356 13.64 -19.64 30.07
CA PRO A 356 13.55 -19.50 31.53
C PRO A 356 13.04 -18.13 32.00
N LYS A 357 12.26 -18.11 33.09
CA LYS A 357 11.62 -16.89 33.65
C LYS A 357 12.59 -15.73 33.91
N GLN A 358 13.88 -16.03 34.08
CA GLN A 358 14.96 -15.04 34.27
C GLN A 358 15.12 -14.09 33.06
N TRP A 359 14.75 -14.53 31.86
CA TRP A 359 14.86 -13.73 30.63
C TRP A 359 13.77 -12.68 30.50
N ASN A 360 12.64 -12.84 31.19
CA ASN A 360 11.56 -11.85 31.18
C ASN A 360 12.03 -10.49 31.71
N THR A 361 12.91 -10.48 32.72
CA THR A 361 13.47 -9.24 33.28
C THR A 361 14.37 -8.52 32.28
N MET A 362 15.15 -9.26 31.49
CA MET A 362 16.01 -8.71 30.44
C MET A 362 15.18 -8.21 29.25
N CYS A 363 14.16 -8.98 28.84
CA CYS A 363 13.21 -8.59 27.80
C CYS A 363 12.49 -7.29 28.16
N ASN A 364 11.97 -7.18 29.38
CA ASN A 364 11.28 -5.97 29.84
C ASN A 364 12.19 -4.74 29.85
N ARG A 365 13.46 -4.90 30.27
CA ARG A 365 14.46 -3.81 30.18
C ARG A 365 14.78 -3.43 28.73
N CYS A 366 14.90 -4.41 27.84
CA CYS A 366 15.13 -4.15 26.42
C CYS A 366 13.95 -3.40 25.80
N LEU A 367 12.72 -3.83 26.09
CA LEU A 367 11.49 -3.18 25.64
C LEU A 367 11.38 -1.73 26.14
N GLN A 368 11.65 -1.48 27.42
CA GLN A 368 11.70 -0.13 27.98
C GLN A 368 12.78 0.75 27.33
N HIS A 369 13.94 0.16 26.98
CA HIS A 369 15.00 0.90 26.28
C HIS A 369 14.64 1.25 24.84
N THR A 370 13.95 0.35 24.13
CA THR A 370 13.41 0.63 22.80
C THR A 370 12.28 1.67 22.83
N GLU A 371 11.40 1.64 23.83
CA GLU A 371 10.37 2.66 24.04
C GLU A 371 10.99 4.03 24.38
N PHE A 372 12.02 4.07 25.22
CA PHE A 372 12.72 5.32 25.53
C PHE A 372 13.37 5.92 24.27
N LYS A 373 14.08 5.11 23.48
CA LYS A 373 14.71 5.57 22.24
C LYS A 373 13.72 5.95 21.14
N SER A 374 12.53 5.35 21.09
CA SER A 374 11.53 5.75 20.09
C SER A 374 10.98 7.16 20.33
N HIS A 375 11.11 7.69 21.54
CA HIS A 375 10.70 9.07 21.86
C HIS A 375 11.78 10.12 21.55
N GLU A 376 13.06 9.71 21.39
CA GLU A 376 14.16 10.62 21.06
C GLU A 376 14.32 10.88 19.55
N ILE A 377 13.83 9.97 18.69
CA ILE A 377 14.00 10.04 17.23
C ILE A 377 12.75 10.67 16.60
N SER A 378 12.43 11.90 16.98
CA SER A 378 11.56 12.75 16.17
C SER A 378 12.45 13.53 15.19
N TYR A 379 12.64 12.98 14.00
CA TYR A 379 13.08 13.82 12.89
C TYR A 379 12.00 14.88 12.64
N PRO A 380 12.37 16.15 12.39
CA PRO A 380 11.40 17.14 11.96
C PRO A 380 10.69 16.62 10.71
N ARG A 381 9.35 16.65 10.70
CA ARG A 381 8.58 16.21 9.54
C ARG A 381 8.95 17.09 8.35
N ARG A 382 9.37 16.47 7.26
CA ARG A 382 9.78 17.13 6.01
C ARG A 382 8.58 17.56 5.17
N SER A 383 7.43 17.74 5.80
CA SER A 383 6.14 17.79 5.14
C SER A 383 5.63 19.22 5.09
N CYS A 384 4.83 19.53 4.07
CA CYS A 384 3.95 20.70 4.06
C CYS A 384 3.20 20.83 5.40
N GLU A 385 3.58 21.78 6.24
CA GLU A 385 2.90 22.07 7.51
C GLU A 385 1.72 22.99 7.22
N ILE A 386 0.69 22.45 6.55
CA ILE A 386 -0.59 23.14 6.49
C ILE A 386 -1.25 22.96 7.86
N PHE A 387 -1.05 23.95 8.74
CA PHE A 387 -1.73 24.09 10.03
C PHE A 387 -3.24 24.24 9.90
#